data_AF-A0A843K4L4-F1
#
_entry.id   AF-A0A843K4L4-F1
#
_cell.length_a   1.000
_cell.length_b   1.000
_cell.length_c   1.000
_cell.angle_alpha   90.00
_cell.angle_beta   90.00
_cell.angle_gamma   90.00
#
_symmetry.space_group_name_H-M   'P 1'
#
loop_
_entity.id
_entity.type
_entity.pdbx_description
1 polymer ?
#
loop_
_entity_poly.entity_id
_entity_poly.type
_entity_poly.pdbx_seq_one_letter_code
_entity_poly.pdbx_strand_id
1 'polypeptide(L)'
;MIALIVAFWLMLPAYVPNNFAAIFGGGTPLDMGRVFQDGERTLGDGKTFRGTIAGTVCGVLMGLVQNQIAPFFGLPVFGTGFEQLPILLGLSLGAMLGDIVAAFFKRRLRMKRGAPLVLIDQIDFVIGAWLLTMLIAPLWFWHNFTPLIMIIVLIITPILHRITNIIGYKIGAKREPW
;
A
#
# COMPACT_ATOMS: atom_id res chain seq x y z
N MET A 1 18.56 6.86 -13.93
CA MET A 1 17.33 6.49 -14.68
C MET A 1 16.86 5.07 -14.34
N ILE A 2 17.72 4.05 -14.44
CA ILE A 2 17.34 2.64 -14.15
C ILE A 2 16.82 2.45 -12.71
N ALA A 3 17.49 3.00 -11.69
CA ALA A 3 17.08 2.84 -10.29
C ALA A 3 15.69 3.40 -9.97
N LEU A 4 15.27 4.48 -10.64
CA LEU A 4 13.94 5.06 -10.48
C LEU A 4 12.86 4.13 -11.03
N ILE A 5 13.10 3.57 -12.22
CA ILE A 5 12.19 2.61 -12.86
C ILE A 5 12.08 1.36 -11.98
N VAL A 6 13.20 0.85 -11.46
CA VAL A 6 13.24 -0.31 -10.56
C VAL A 6 12.49 -0.04 -9.26
N ALA A 7 12.68 1.12 -8.63
CA ALA A 7 11.99 1.48 -7.40
C ALA A 7 10.47 1.53 -7.60
N PHE A 8 10.02 2.15 -8.69
CA PHE A 8 8.61 2.18 -9.05
C PHE A 8 8.08 0.76 -9.32
N TRP A 9 8.82 -0.02 -10.11
CA TRP A 9 8.47 -1.40 -10.48
C TRP A 9 8.28 -2.31 -9.26
N LEU A 10 9.23 -2.31 -8.33
CA LEU A 10 9.19 -3.15 -7.13
C LEU A 10 8.03 -2.77 -6.19
N MET A 11 7.62 -1.50 -6.18
CA MET A 11 6.56 -1.01 -5.31
C MET A 11 5.15 -1.05 -5.94
N LEU A 12 5.02 -1.29 -7.23
CA LEU A 12 3.71 -1.35 -7.91
C LEU A 12 2.70 -2.31 -7.23
N PRO A 13 3.06 -3.53 -6.79
CA PRO A 13 2.14 -4.40 -6.06
C PRO A 13 1.66 -3.82 -4.73
N ALA A 14 2.41 -2.86 -4.15
CA ALA A 14 2.06 -2.16 -2.92
C ALA A 14 1.38 -0.80 -3.14
N TYR A 15 1.55 -0.16 -4.31
CA TYR A 15 0.89 1.13 -4.65
C TYR A 15 -0.58 0.98 -5.04
N VAL A 16 -0.95 -0.20 -5.49
CA VAL A 16 -2.24 -0.52 -6.10
C VAL A 16 -3.34 -0.98 -5.11
N PRO A 17 -3.05 -1.74 -4.03
CA PRO A 17 -4.05 -2.28 -3.10
C PRO A 17 -5.03 -1.26 -2.53
N ASN A 18 -4.53 -0.12 -2.00
CA ASN A 18 -5.40 0.87 -1.35
C ASN A 18 -6.41 1.49 -2.32
N ASN A 19 -6.03 1.69 -3.59
CA ASN A 19 -6.92 2.20 -4.63
C ASN A 19 -8.04 1.20 -4.94
N PHE A 20 -7.69 -0.09 -5.08
CA PHE A 20 -8.70 -1.12 -5.31
C PHE A 20 -9.56 -1.40 -4.09
N ALA A 21 -9.02 -1.26 -2.88
CA ALA A 21 -9.81 -1.29 -1.65
C ALA A 21 -10.82 -0.14 -1.60
N ALA A 22 -10.50 1.04 -2.13
CA ALA A 22 -11.45 2.16 -2.23
C ALA A 22 -12.54 1.92 -3.29
N ILE A 23 -12.21 1.27 -4.42
CA ILE A 23 -13.16 1.00 -5.52
C ILE A 23 -14.08 -0.19 -5.20
N PHE A 24 -13.50 -1.31 -4.76
CA PHE A 24 -14.22 -2.58 -4.55
C PHE A 24 -14.55 -2.87 -3.08
N GLY A 25 -14.01 -2.08 -2.14
CA GLY A 25 -14.29 -2.23 -0.72
C GLY A 25 -15.65 -1.70 -0.30
N GLY A 26 -15.80 -1.42 1.00
CA GLY A 26 -17.09 -1.15 1.64
C GLY A 26 -17.67 -2.40 2.31
N GLY A 27 -18.91 -2.30 2.78
CA GLY A 27 -19.54 -3.36 3.58
C GLY A 27 -19.01 -3.37 5.02
N THR A 28 -18.82 -4.57 5.58
CA THR A 28 -18.50 -4.74 7.00
C THR A 28 -17.16 -4.13 7.40
N PRO A 29 -17.14 -3.16 8.34
CA PRO A 29 -15.91 -2.63 8.90
C PRO A 29 -15.08 -3.71 9.59
N LEU A 30 -13.75 -3.62 9.48
CA LEU A 30 -12.81 -4.55 10.13
C LEU A 30 -12.94 -4.54 11.65
N ASP A 31 -13.25 -3.37 12.23
CA ASP A 31 -13.45 -3.23 13.67
C ASP A 31 -14.85 -3.69 14.14
N MET A 32 -15.74 -4.08 13.23
CA MET A 32 -17.13 -4.46 13.54
C MET A 32 -17.89 -3.41 14.38
N GLY A 33 -17.54 -2.12 14.26
CA GLY A 33 -18.15 -1.07 15.07
C GLY A 33 -17.58 -0.95 16.49
N ARG A 34 -16.56 -1.73 16.86
CA ARG A 34 -15.95 -1.69 18.19
C ARG A 34 -15.33 -0.33 18.49
N VAL A 35 -15.47 0.04 19.76
CA VAL A 35 -14.89 1.25 20.36
C VAL A 35 -13.71 0.82 21.23
N PHE A 36 -12.61 1.55 21.14
CA PHE A 36 -11.41 1.33 21.94
C PHE A 36 -11.55 2.00 23.32
N GLN A 37 -10.62 1.73 24.24
CA GLN A 37 -10.72 2.20 25.63
C GLN A 37 -10.77 3.74 25.77
N ASP A 38 -10.34 4.47 24.75
CA ASP A 38 -10.36 5.93 24.70
C ASP A 38 -11.68 6.54 24.23
N GLY A 39 -12.70 5.72 23.95
CA GLY A 39 -14.02 6.15 23.49
C GLY A 39 -14.13 6.36 21.97
N GLU A 40 -13.02 6.22 21.23
CA GLU A 40 -13.00 6.34 19.78
C GLU A 40 -13.15 4.96 19.11
N ARG A 41 -13.66 4.93 17.87
CA ARG A 41 -13.70 3.69 17.06
C ARG A 41 -12.31 3.07 16.96
N THR A 42 -12.20 1.74 16.90
CA THR A 42 -10.87 1.10 16.80
C THR A 42 -10.18 1.47 15.48
N LEU A 43 -10.89 1.43 14.35
CA LEU A 43 -10.38 1.79 13.02
C LEU A 43 -11.31 2.80 12.31
N GLY A 44 -12.63 2.58 12.43
CA GLY A 44 -13.67 3.30 11.71
C GLY A 44 -14.05 2.65 10.37
N ASP A 45 -15.13 3.14 9.77
CA ASP A 45 -15.81 2.48 8.62
C ASP A 45 -15.01 2.51 7.30
N GLY A 46 -13.86 3.18 7.28
CA GLY A 46 -12.99 3.24 6.10
C GLY A 46 -12.22 1.96 5.85
N LYS A 47 -12.04 1.09 6.86
CA LYS A 47 -11.30 -0.17 6.73
C LYS A 47 -12.27 -1.33 6.81
N THR A 48 -12.40 -2.09 5.73
CA THR A 48 -13.45 -3.12 5.56
C THR A 48 -12.83 -4.45 5.16
N PHE A 49 -13.46 -5.57 5.55
CA PHE A 49 -12.99 -6.90 5.15
C PHE A 49 -12.91 -7.04 3.64
N ARG A 50 -13.98 -6.64 2.94
CA ARG A 50 -14.04 -6.69 1.47
C ARG A 50 -12.95 -5.85 0.83
N GLY A 51 -12.73 -4.63 1.33
CA GLY A 51 -11.68 -3.74 0.82
C GLY A 51 -10.29 -4.33 0.99
N THR A 52 -9.98 -4.87 2.16
CA THR A 52 -8.67 -5.49 2.43
C THR A 52 -8.41 -6.69 1.56
N ILE A 53 -9.40 -7.59 1.40
CA ILE A 53 -9.27 -8.78 0.57
C ILE A 53 -9.12 -8.38 -0.91
N ALA A 54 -10.00 -7.51 -1.41
CA ALA A 54 -9.97 -7.08 -2.81
C ALA A 54 -8.67 -6.34 -3.14
N GLY A 55 -8.24 -5.39 -2.30
CA GLY A 55 -6.99 -4.66 -2.48
C GLY A 55 -5.77 -5.60 -2.51
N THR A 56 -5.70 -6.54 -1.55
CA THR A 56 -4.61 -7.53 -1.50
C THR A 56 -4.58 -8.40 -2.75
N VAL A 57 -5.73 -8.96 -3.16
CA VAL A 57 -5.83 -9.82 -4.34
C VAL A 57 -5.45 -9.05 -5.61
N CYS A 58 -5.93 -7.82 -5.79
CA CYS A 58 -5.57 -7.01 -6.94
C CYS A 58 -4.07 -6.65 -6.98
N GLY A 59 -3.46 -6.37 -5.82
CA GLY A 59 -2.00 -6.17 -5.72
C GLY A 59 -1.21 -7.41 -6.12
N VAL A 60 -1.62 -8.59 -5.64
CA VAL A 60 -0.99 -9.87 -6.01
C VAL A 60 -1.14 -10.12 -7.51
N LEU A 61 -2.34 -9.96 -8.08
CA LEU A 61 -2.57 -10.14 -9.52
C LEU A 61 -1.72 -9.18 -10.36
N MET A 62 -1.62 -7.91 -9.96
CA MET A 62 -0.73 -6.93 -10.58
C MET A 62 0.72 -7.43 -10.57
N GLY A 63 1.20 -7.87 -9.41
CA GLY A 63 2.54 -8.41 -9.25
C GLY A 63 2.81 -9.67 -10.08
N LEU A 64 1.82 -10.55 -10.23
CA LEU A 64 1.93 -11.73 -11.09
C LEU A 64 2.10 -11.33 -12.56
N VAL A 65 1.31 -10.36 -13.03
CA VAL A 65 1.44 -9.81 -14.40
C VAL A 65 2.80 -9.16 -14.58
N GLN A 66 3.25 -8.35 -13.60
CA GLN A 66 4.59 -7.77 -13.62
C GLN A 66 5.67 -8.85 -13.72
N ASN A 67 5.58 -9.91 -12.91
CA ASN A 67 6.59 -10.95 -12.88
C ASN A 67 6.74 -11.69 -14.21
N GLN A 68 5.62 -11.89 -14.93
CA GLN A 68 5.64 -12.51 -16.27
C GLN A 68 6.33 -11.63 -17.31
N ILE A 69 6.14 -10.32 -17.23
CA ILE A 69 6.69 -9.41 -18.24
C ILE A 69 8.08 -8.88 -17.89
N ALA A 70 8.52 -9.03 -16.63
CA ALA A 70 9.78 -8.49 -16.12
C ALA A 70 11.02 -8.87 -16.99
N PRO A 71 11.18 -10.14 -17.46
CA PRO A 71 12.34 -10.53 -18.24
C PRO A 71 12.47 -9.78 -19.57
N PHE A 72 11.35 -9.43 -20.21
CA PHE A 72 11.36 -8.70 -21.49
C PHE A 72 11.87 -7.27 -21.35
N PHE A 73 11.78 -6.69 -20.15
CA PHE A 73 12.23 -5.34 -19.85
C PHE A 73 13.54 -5.28 -19.06
N GLY A 74 14.13 -6.43 -18.71
CA GLY A 74 15.30 -6.50 -17.84
C GLY A 74 15.02 -5.97 -16.43
N LEU A 75 13.78 -6.11 -15.94
CA LEU A 75 13.37 -5.64 -14.62
C LEU A 75 13.39 -6.78 -13.59
N PRO A 76 13.49 -6.47 -12.28
CA PRO A 76 13.51 -7.50 -11.26
C PRO A 76 12.24 -8.36 -11.26
N VAL A 77 12.45 -9.66 -11.08
CA VAL A 77 11.40 -10.65 -10.85
C VAL A 77 11.09 -10.77 -9.37
N PHE A 78 9.83 -11.04 -9.04
CA PHE A 78 9.33 -11.26 -7.69
C PHE A 78 9.53 -12.72 -7.23
N GLY A 79 10.42 -13.49 -7.84
CA GLY A 79 10.64 -14.91 -7.57
C GLY A 79 10.18 -15.81 -8.72
N THR A 80 10.44 -17.13 -8.59
CA THR A 80 10.07 -18.13 -9.61
C THR A 80 9.09 -19.15 -9.05
N GLY A 81 8.17 -19.66 -9.88
CA GLY A 81 7.19 -20.65 -9.46
C GLY A 81 6.35 -20.18 -8.26
N PHE A 82 6.35 -20.95 -7.17
CA PHE A 82 5.58 -20.63 -5.96
C PHE A 82 6.24 -19.58 -5.06
N GLU A 83 7.53 -19.29 -5.22
CA GLU A 83 8.27 -18.32 -4.39
C GLU A 83 7.74 -16.89 -4.55
N GLN A 84 7.10 -16.60 -5.68
CA GLN A 84 6.54 -15.27 -5.92
C GLN A 84 5.33 -14.94 -5.06
N LEU A 85 4.57 -15.96 -4.62
CA LEU A 85 3.35 -15.74 -3.84
C LEU A 85 3.61 -15.07 -2.49
N PRO A 86 4.53 -15.54 -1.62
CA PRO A 86 4.82 -14.86 -0.38
C PRO A 86 5.35 -13.44 -0.60
N ILE A 87 6.18 -13.20 -1.61
CA ILE A 87 6.72 -11.85 -1.90
C ILE A 87 5.59 -10.88 -2.28
N LEU A 88 4.75 -11.27 -3.24
CA LEU A 88 3.64 -10.46 -3.72
C LEU A 88 2.57 -10.27 -2.65
N LEU A 89 2.32 -11.29 -1.84
CA LEU A 89 1.45 -11.20 -0.67
C LEU A 89 2.03 -10.23 0.36
N GLY A 90 3.33 -10.28 0.62
CA GLY A 90 4.03 -9.38 1.55
C GLY A 90 3.89 -7.92 1.16
N LEU A 91 4.13 -7.61 -0.11
CA LEU A 91 3.99 -6.26 -0.64
C LEU A 91 2.54 -5.78 -0.59
N SER A 92 1.60 -6.63 -1.04
CA SER A 92 0.19 -6.23 -1.20
C SER A 92 -0.57 -6.19 0.13
N LEU A 93 -0.49 -7.26 0.93
CA LEU A 93 -1.12 -7.33 2.24
C LEU A 93 -0.42 -6.39 3.22
N GLY A 94 0.90 -6.28 3.15
CA GLY A 94 1.65 -5.37 4.00
C GLY A 94 1.24 -3.92 3.77
N ALA A 95 1.02 -3.51 2.52
CA ALA A 95 0.48 -2.19 2.20
C ALA A 95 -0.88 -1.94 2.87
N MET A 96 -1.81 -2.91 2.76
CA MET A 96 -3.11 -2.83 3.43
C MET A 96 -2.98 -2.76 4.95
N LEU A 97 -2.08 -3.55 5.55
CA LEU A 97 -1.84 -3.55 6.99
C LEU A 97 -1.25 -2.23 7.48
N GLY A 98 -0.31 -1.63 6.73
CA GLY A 98 0.24 -0.32 7.04
C GLY A 98 -0.85 0.75 7.11
N ASP A 99 -1.73 0.78 6.12
CA ASP A 99 -2.88 1.69 6.05
C ASP A 99 -3.94 1.42 7.17
N ILE A 100 -4.13 0.15 7.56
CA ILE A 100 -4.96 -0.22 8.72
C ILE A 100 -4.33 0.30 10.03
N VAL A 101 -3.02 0.14 10.20
CA VAL A 101 -2.29 0.62 11.38
C VAL A 101 -2.36 2.15 11.47
N ALA A 102 -2.16 2.87 10.35
CA ALA A 102 -2.32 4.32 10.32
C ALA A 102 -3.75 4.75 10.69
N ALA A 103 -4.78 4.04 10.23
CA ALA A 103 -6.16 4.30 10.62
C ALA A 103 -6.42 4.09 12.10
N PHE A 104 -5.81 3.07 12.72
CA PHE A 104 -5.86 2.89 14.17
C PHE A 104 -5.29 4.12 14.90
N PHE A 105 -4.09 4.56 14.53
CA PHE A 105 -3.46 5.73 15.17
C PHE A 105 -4.24 7.02 14.94
N LYS A 106 -4.81 7.22 13.75
CA LYS A 106 -5.72 8.35 13.49
C LYS A 106 -6.90 8.40 14.47
N ARG A 107 -7.46 7.25 14.84
CA ARG A 107 -8.53 7.20 15.86
C ARG A 107 -8.02 7.52 17.25
N ARG A 108 -6.82 7.07 17.63
CA ARG A 108 -6.18 7.44 18.91
C ARG A 108 -5.89 8.94 19.02
N LEU A 109 -5.65 9.60 17.88
CA LEU A 109 -5.51 11.05 17.77
C LEU A 109 -6.85 11.81 17.69
N ARG A 110 -8.00 11.13 17.88
CA ARG A 110 -9.36 11.68 17.76
C ARG A 110 -9.64 12.36 16.42
N MET A 111 -8.93 11.94 15.37
CA MET A 111 -9.14 12.47 14.03
C MET A 111 -10.38 11.83 13.43
N LYS A 112 -11.22 12.64 12.78
CA LYS A 112 -12.41 12.17 12.07
C LYS A 112 -12.03 11.29 10.87
N ARG A 113 -12.96 10.44 10.43
CA ARG A 113 -12.79 9.66 9.19
C ARG A 113 -12.46 10.61 8.02
N GLY A 114 -11.44 10.25 7.23
CA GLY A 114 -11.01 11.04 6.08
C GLY A 114 -10.12 12.24 6.42
N ALA A 115 -9.90 12.56 7.71
CA ALA A 115 -8.94 13.60 8.08
C ALA A 115 -7.52 13.18 7.63
N PRO A 116 -6.77 14.08 6.96
CA PRO A 116 -5.42 13.79 6.50
C PRO A 116 -4.44 13.79 7.68
N LEU A 117 -3.57 12.79 7.75
CA LEU A 117 -2.41 12.77 8.63
C LEU A 117 -1.18 12.92 7.74
N VAL A 118 -0.79 14.18 7.53
CA VAL A 118 0.27 14.58 6.61
C VAL A 118 1.54 13.79 6.89
N LEU A 119 2.26 13.41 5.84
CA LEU A 119 3.42 12.49 5.83
C LEU A 119 3.08 11.03 6.12
N ILE A 120 2.34 10.73 7.20
CA ILE A 120 2.05 9.33 7.59
C ILE A 120 1.22 8.63 6.52
N ASP A 121 0.16 9.28 6.03
CA ASP A 121 -0.71 8.73 4.97
C ASP A 121 0.03 8.45 3.64
N GLN A 122 1.24 8.98 3.48
CA GLN A 122 2.04 8.82 2.26
C GLN A 122 3.05 7.68 2.39
N ILE A 123 3.41 7.28 3.61
CA ILE A 123 4.47 6.30 3.87
C ILE A 123 3.99 5.07 4.63
N ASP A 124 2.80 5.11 5.23
CA ASP A 124 2.23 4.03 6.04
C ASP A 124 2.19 2.69 5.30
N PHE A 125 1.65 2.66 4.09
CA PHE A 125 1.55 1.46 3.27
C PHE A 125 2.92 1.02 2.75
N VAL A 126 3.86 1.95 2.52
CA VAL A 126 5.24 1.62 2.15
C VAL A 126 5.91 0.86 3.28
N ILE A 127 5.82 1.40 4.50
CA ILE A 127 6.37 0.79 5.71
C ILE A 127 5.71 -0.57 5.95
N GLY A 128 4.38 -0.67 5.84
CA GLY A 128 3.67 -1.93 6.01
C GLY A 128 4.11 -3.00 5.00
N ALA A 129 4.20 -2.63 3.71
CA ALA A 129 4.67 -3.52 2.64
C ALA A 129 6.09 -4.02 2.91
N TRP A 130 6.98 -3.11 3.28
CA TRP A 130 8.38 -3.43 3.59
C TRP A 130 8.51 -4.33 4.81
N LEU A 131 7.87 -4.00 5.93
CA LEU A 131 7.95 -4.79 7.16
C LEU A 131 7.43 -6.22 6.97
N LEU A 132 6.26 -6.37 6.30
CA LEU A 132 5.72 -7.70 6.08
C LEU A 132 6.58 -8.51 5.10
N THR A 133 7.06 -7.88 4.01
CA THR A 133 7.93 -8.55 3.04
C THR A 133 9.28 -8.93 3.64
N MET A 134 9.87 -8.08 4.47
CA MET A 134 11.08 -8.41 5.24
C MET A 134 10.85 -9.64 6.14
N LEU A 135 9.68 -9.76 6.76
CA LEU A 135 9.37 -10.87 7.65
C LEU A 135 9.22 -12.21 6.90
N ILE A 136 8.54 -12.21 5.75
CA ILE A 136 8.16 -13.46 5.06
C ILE A 136 9.08 -13.82 3.90
N ALA A 137 9.80 -12.85 3.32
CA ALA A 137 10.73 -13.03 2.20
C ALA A 137 12.00 -12.16 2.37
N PRO A 138 12.74 -12.29 3.49
CA PRO A 138 13.85 -11.41 3.84
C PRO A 138 14.96 -11.37 2.77
N LEU A 139 15.35 -12.52 2.23
CA LEU A 139 16.43 -12.62 1.25
C LEU A 139 16.09 -11.85 -0.04
N TRP A 140 14.87 -12.03 -0.55
CA TRP A 140 14.41 -11.31 -1.73
C TRP A 140 14.30 -9.81 -1.44
N PHE A 141 13.80 -9.43 -0.26
CA PHE A 141 13.65 -8.04 0.13
C PHE A 141 15.01 -7.32 0.11
N TRP A 142 16.00 -7.81 0.85
CA TRP A 142 17.29 -7.14 0.98
C TRP A 142 18.12 -7.16 -0.30
N HIS A 143 17.88 -8.12 -1.19
CA HIS A 143 18.48 -8.13 -2.53
C HIS A 143 17.93 -7.01 -3.43
N ASN A 144 16.63 -6.71 -3.35
CA ASN A 144 15.96 -5.77 -4.27
C ASN A 144 15.86 -4.34 -3.71
N PHE A 145 15.57 -4.19 -2.42
CA PHE A 145 15.45 -2.91 -1.74
C PHE A 145 16.79 -2.47 -1.15
N THR A 146 17.74 -2.15 -2.03
CA THR A 146 19.01 -1.52 -1.61
C THR A 146 18.76 -0.16 -0.97
N PRO A 147 19.70 0.40 -0.17
CA PRO A 147 19.53 1.71 0.45
C PRO A 147 19.15 2.81 -0.55
N LEU A 148 19.73 2.78 -1.76
CA LEU A 148 19.39 3.72 -2.84
C LEU A 148 17.94 3.56 -3.30
N ILE A 149 17.48 2.32 -3.51
CA ILE A 149 16.08 2.04 -3.91
C ILE A 149 15.12 2.48 -2.80
N MET A 150 15.42 2.20 -1.54
CA MET A 150 14.60 2.63 -0.40
C MET A 150 14.48 4.15 -0.33
N ILE A 151 15.59 4.89 -0.46
CA ILE A 151 15.59 6.36 -0.50
C ILE A 151 14.74 6.88 -1.66
N ILE A 152 14.89 6.30 -2.86
CA ILE A 152 14.08 6.69 -4.02
C ILE A 152 12.60 6.45 -3.73
N VAL A 153 12.20 5.28 -3.21
CA VAL A 153 10.80 4.98 -2.86
C VAL A 153 10.24 6.02 -1.89
N LEU A 154 10.98 6.38 -0.84
CA LEU A 154 10.55 7.37 0.16
C LEU A 154 10.39 8.78 -0.43
N ILE A 155 11.16 9.13 -1.46
CA ILE A 155 11.05 10.42 -2.16
C ILE A 155 9.88 10.41 -3.15
N ILE A 156 9.76 9.37 -3.97
CA ILE A 156 8.76 9.33 -5.05
C ILE A 156 7.35 9.12 -4.52
N THR A 157 7.19 8.42 -3.40
CA THR A 157 5.84 8.06 -2.91
C THR A 157 5.01 9.29 -2.53
N PRO A 158 5.52 10.26 -1.73
CA PRO A 158 4.86 11.54 -1.49
C PRO A 158 4.49 12.30 -2.78
N ILE A 159 5.38 12.28 -3.78
CA ILE A 159 5.17 12.95 -5.06
C ILE A 159 4.03 12.30 -5.83
N LEU A 160 4.05 10.97 -5.95
CA LEU A 160 3.00 10.19 -6.60
C LEU A 160 1.65 10.40 -5.91
N HIS A 161 1.61 10.39 -4.58
CA HIS A 161 0.39 10.64 -3.81
C HIS A 161 -0.18 12.04 -4.08
N ARG A 162 0.68 13.06 -4.16
CA ARG A 162 0.25 14.41 -4.51
C ARG A 162 -0.29 14.50 -5.93
N ILE A 163 0.38 13.85 -6.90
CA ILE A 163 -0.07 13.83 -8.30
C ILE A 163 -1.44 13.16 -8.42
N THR A 164 -1.65 12.01 -7.78
CA THR A 164 -2.94 11.31 -7.82
C THR A 164 -4.05 12.11 -7.14
N ASN A 165 -3.75 12.82 -6.05
CA ASN A 165 -4.69 13.75 -5.42
C ASN A 165 -5.08 14.92 -6.34
N ILE A 166 -4.11 15.55 -7.01
CA ILE A 166 -4.36 16.64 -7.95
C ILE A 166 -5.20 16.16 -9.14
N ILE A 167 -4.88 14.99 -9.71
CA ILE A 167 -5.67 14.40 -10.81
C ILE A 167 -7.10 14.12 -10.33
N GLY A 168 -7.25 13.47 -9.17
CA GLY A 168 -8.55 13.19 -8.56
C GLY A 168 -9.38 14.44 -8.33
N TYR A 169 -8.75 15.55 -7.91
CA TYR A 169 -9.40 16.84 -7.76
C TYR A 169 -9.84 17.42 -9.11
N LYS A 170 -8.96 17.42 -10.12
CA LYS A 170 -9.25 17.96 -11.46
C LYS A 170 -10.40 17.23 -12.17
N ILE A 171 -10.56 15.93 -11.94
CA ILE A 171 -11.66 15.13 -12.52
C ILE A 171 -12.93 15.13 -11.65
N GLY A 172 -12.94 15.88 -10.55
CA GLY A 172 -14.09 15.98 -9.63
C GLY A 172 -14.29 14.76 -8.71
N ALA A 173 -13.38 13.78 -8.74
CA ALA A 173 -13.42 12.59 -7.88
C ALA A 173 -12.99 12.88 -6.43
N LYS A 174 -12.22 13.96 -6.20
CA LYS A 174 -11.85 14.45 -4.87
C LYS A 174 -12.25 15.91 -4.68
N ARG A 175 -12.60 16.28 -3.44
CA ARG A 175 -12.97 17.65 -3.07
C ARG A 175 -11.76 18.56 -2.85
N GLU A 176 -10.58 17.98 -2.59
CA GLU A 176 -9.37 18.71 -2.24
C GLU A 176 -8.16 18.13 -2.99
N PRO A 177 -7.20 18.97 -3.43
CA PRO A 177 -6.03 18.55 -4.22
C PRO A 177 -4.80 18.11 -3.41
N TRP A 178 -4.86 18.15 -2.07
CA TRP A 178 -3.73 17.81 -1.19
C TRP A 178 -3.82 16.39 -0.62
#